data_AF-A0A945M7D5-F1
#
_entry.id   AF-A0A945M7D5-F1
#
_cell.length_a   1.000
_cell.length_b   1.000
_cell.length_c   1.000
_cell.angle_alpha   90.00
_cell.angle_beta   90.00
_cell.angle_gamma   90.00
#
_symmetry.space_group_name_H-M   'P 1'
#
loop_
_entity.id
_entity.type
_entity.pdbx_description
1 polymer ?
#
loop_
_entity_poly.entity_id
_entity_poly.type
_entity_poly.pdbx_seq_one_letter_code
_entity_poly.pdbx_strand_id
1 'polypeptide(L)'
;MSDPYLLLRLIHILSATLLFGTGLGTAYFLWRANRSGDVAAIARTARHVVTADWLFVAGPGVIQLATGAALVEVAGYSWDEGWILLALGLFLLAFVCWLPVVGLQMRMRDLAEAARDRGEALPAAYARLARAWFLLGWPAFIAMIGIYTLMVFRP
;
A
#
# COMPACT_ATOMS: atom_id res chain seq x y z
N MET A 1 -29.30 12.59 5.18
CA MET A 1 -28.13 11.73 5.42
C MET A 1 -27.85 11.80 6.91
N SER A 2 -27.93 10.69 7.62
CA SER A 2 -27.76 10.65 9.08
C SER A 2 -26.30 10.93 9.45
N ASP A 3 -26.09 11.50 10.64
CA ASP A 3 -24.75 11.79 11.19
C ASP A 3 -23.77 10.58 11.11
N PRO A 4 -24.20 9.33 11.38
CA PRO A 4 -23.34 8.15 11.26
C PRO A 4 -22.84 7.86 9.85
N TYR A 5 -23.66 8.13 8.81
CA TYR A 5 -23.22 7.92 7.42
C TYR A 5 -22.08 8.87 7.06
N LEU A 6 -22.18 10.14 7.46
CA LEU A 6 -21.16 11.15 7.14
C LEU A 6 -19.85 10.85 7.87
N LEU A 7 -19.93 10.46 9.15
CA LEU A 7 -18.77 10.03 9.93
C LEU A 7 -18.11 8.80 9.30
N LEU A 8 -18.89 7.78 8.94
CA LEU A 8 -18.37 6.57 8.32
C LEU A 8 -17.68 6.87 6.99
N ARG A 9 -18.30 7.73 6.15
CA ARG A 9 -17.71 8.17 4.88
C ARG A 9 -16.42 8.96 5.09
N LEU A 10 -16.36 9.80 6.12
CA LEU A 10 -15.14 10.54 6.48
C LEU A 10 -14.01 9.57 6.87
N ILE A 11 -14.29 8.60 7.74
CA ILE A 11 -13.30 7.58 8.14
C ILE A 11 -12.81 6.81 6.91
N HIS A 12 -13.73 6.40 6.02
CA HIS A 12 -13.38 5.71 4.79
C HIS A 12 -12.45 6.55 3.90
N ILE A 13 -12.76 7.82 3.67
CA ILE A 13 -11.93 8.71 2.84
C ILE A 13 -10.54 8.95 3.47
N LEU A 14 -10.48 9.19 4.79
CA LEU A 14 -9.21 9.40 5.49
C LEU A 14 -8.34 8.15 5.45
N SER A 15 -8.95 6.98 5.66
CA SER A 15 -8.26 5.69 5.57
C SER A 15 -7.73 5.44 4.15
N ALA A 16 -8.51 5.71 3.11
CA ALA A 16 -8.07 5.59 1.72
C ALA A 16 -6.89 6.55 1.43
N THR A 17 -6.99 7.78 1.93
CA THR A 17 -5.96 8.82 1.75
C THR A 17 -4.63 8.42 2.40
N LEU A 18 -4.67 7.86 3.61
CA LEU A 18 -3.49 7.31 4.28
C LEU A 18 -2.91 6.13 3.50
N LEU A 19 -3.76 5.17 3.12
CA LEU A 19 -3.34 3.98 2.38
C LEU A 19 -2.62 4.34 1.07
N PHE A 20 -3.26 5.16 0.24
CA PHE A 20 -2.73 5.51 -1.07
C PHE A 20 -1.57 6.50 -0.97
N GLY A 21 -1.72 7.56 -0.17
CA GLY A 21 -0.73 8.62 -0.03
C GLY A 21 0.56 8.13 0.62
N THR A 22 0.44 7.40 1.74
CA THR A 22 1.62 6.84 2.41
C THR A 22 2.24 5.70 1.61
N GLY A 23 1.44 4.86 0.94
CA GLY A 23 1.96 3.85 0.00
C GLY A 23 2.80 4.50 -1.10
N LEU A 24 2.30 5.55 -1.76
CA LEU A 24 3.04 6.26 -2.80
C LEU A 24 4.31 6.93 -2.26
N GLY A 25 4.19 7.61 -1.12
CA GLY A 25 5.31 8.32 -0.50
C GLY A 25 6.45 7.37 -0.10
N THR A 26 6.12 6.27 0.60
CA THR A 26 7.11 5.27 1.03
C THR A 26 7.80 4.60 -0.16
N ALA A 27 7.05 4.26 -1.21
CA ALA A 27 7.61 3.74 -2.45
C ALA A 27 8.56 4.74 -3.12
N TYR A 28 8.18 6.02 -3.21
CA TYR A 28 9.05 7.07 -3.74
C TYR A 28 10.36 7.19 -2.92
N PHE A 29 10.28 7.27 -1.60
CA PHE A 29 11.46 7.44 -0.75
C PHE A 29 12.41 6.23 -0.82
N LEU A 30 11.88 5.00 -0.79
CA LEU A 30 12.74 3.81 -0.92
C LEU A 30 13.36 3.73 -2.31
N TRP A 31 12.62 4.08 -3.37
CA TRP A 31 13.19 4.15 -4.71
C TRP A 31 14.32 5.19 -4.80
N ARG A 32 14.14 6.39 -4.22
CA ARG A 32 15.18 7.43 -4.16
C ARG A 32 16.40 6.97 -3.37
N ALA A 33 16.20 6.33 -2.23
CA ALA A 33 17.29 5.77 -1.43
C ALA A 33 18.06 4.70 -2.21
N ASN A 34 17.36 3.79 -2.90
CA ASN A 34 18.00 2.75 -3.72
C ASN A 34 18.84 3.33 -4.87
N ARG A 35 18.50 4.54 -5.35
CA ARG A 35 19.25 5.23 -6.41
C ARG A 35 20.45 6.02 -5.89
N SER A 36 20.53 6.32 -4.59
CA SER A 36 21.67 7.07 -4.05
C SER A 36 22.94 6.23 -3.92
N GLY A 37 22.80 4.90 -3.78
CA GLY A 37 23.92 4.00 -3.48
C GLY A 37 24.45 4.10 -2.03
N ASP A 38 23.91 5.01 -1.23
CA ASP A 38 24.25 5.16 0.20
C ASP A 38 23.54 4.06 1.01
N VAL A 39 24.31 3.06 1.41
CA VAL A 39 23.83 1.90 2.19
C VAL A 39 23.19 2.33 3.51
N ALA A 40 23.71 3.36 4.18
CA ALA A 40 23.15 3.85 5.44
C ALA A 40 21.82 4.58 5.24
N ALA A 41 21.67 5.34 4.15
CA ALA A 41 20.39 5.93 3.77
C ALA A 41 19.35 4.87 3.36
N ILE A 42 19.77 3.85 2.61
CA ILE A 42 18.92 2.73 2.20
C ILE A 42 18.41 1.96 3.42
N ALA A 43 19.30 1.57 4.34
CA ALA A 43 18.92 0.84 5.55
C ALA A 43 17.91 1.59 6.41
N ARG A 44 18.17 2.88 6.68
CA ARG A 44 17.26 3.74 7.46
C ARG A 44 15.90 3.91 6.78
N THR A 45 15.90 4.17 5.48
CA THR A 45 14.66 4.34 4.70
C THR A 45 13.86 3.04 4.66
N ALA A 46 14.50 1.91 4.36
CA ALA A 46 13.83 0.60 4.32
C ALA A 46 13.19 0.23 5.66
N ARG A 47 13.85 0.52 6.79
CA ARG A 47 13.27 0.34 8.12
C ARG A 47 12.01 1.17 8.33
N HIS A 48 12.04 2.45 7.97
CA HIS A 48 10.86 3.31 8.07
C HIS A 48 9.73 2.88 7.15
N VAL A 49 10.04 2.43 5.93
CA VAL A 49 9.04 1.93 4.99
C VAL A 49 8.34 0.69 5.52
N VAL A 50 9.07 -0.29 6.08
CA VAL A 50 8.44 -1.47 6.71
C VAL A 50 7.47 -1.06 7.82
N THR A 51 7.88 -0.14 8.71
CA THR A 51 6.99 0.35 9.78
C THR A 51 5.77 1.10 9.22
N ALA A 52 5.99 1.97 8.23
CA ALA A 52 4.92 2.74 7.61
C ALA A 52 3.93 1.84 6.87
N ASP A 53 4.37 0.77 6.22
CA ASP A 53 3.49 -0.20 5.58
C ASP A 53 2.56 -0.89 6.57
N TRP A 54 3.08 -1.30 7.74
CA TRP A 54 2.23 -1.90 8.78
C TRP A 54 1.22 -0.91 9.36
N LEU A 55 1.64 0.33 9.64
CA LEU A 55 0.79 1.34 10.28
C LEU A 55 -0.20 2.01 9.34
N PHE A 56 0.23 2.30 8.10
CA PHE A 56 -0.48 3.18 7.18
C PHE A 56 -0.91 2.51 5.88
N VAL A 57 -0.55 1.25 5.63
CA VAL A 57 -1.09 0.47 4.50
C VAL A 57 -1.94 -0.69 5.01
N ALA A 58 -1.38 -1.58 5.84
CA ALA A 58 -2.10 -2.74 6.35
C ALA A 58 -3.30 -2.35 7.23
N GLY A 59 -3.08 -1.49 8.23
CA GLY A 59 -4.13 -1.00 9.13
C GLY A 59 -5.26 -0.30 8.36
N PRO A 60 -4.97 0.75 7.58
CA PRO A 60 -5.96 1.39 6.72
C PRO A 60 -6.62 0.44 5.72
N GLY A 61 -5.94 -0.58 5.21
CA GLY A 61 -6.55 -1.59 4.33
C GLY A 61 -7.67 -2.37 5.01
N VAL A 62 -7.49 -2.74 6.28
CA VAL A 62 -8.56 -3.37 7.08
C VAL A 62 -9.71 -2.39 7.32
N ILE A 63 -9.39 -1.13 7.65
CA ILE A 63 -10.40 -0.07 7.83
C ILE A 63 -11.18 0.16 6.54
N GLN A 64 -10.54 0.13 5.36
CA GLN A 64 -11.20 0.24 4.06
C GLN A 64 -12.25 -0.84 3.84
N LEU A 65 -11.91 -2.10 4.10
CA LEU A 65 -12.87 -3.20 3.96
C LEU A 65 -14.04 -3.05 4.92
N ALA A 66 -13.77 -2.79 6.19
CA ALA A 66 -14.81 -2.66 7.21
C ALA A 66 -15.75 -1.48 6.93
N THR A 67 -15.18 -0.31 6.64
CA THR A 67 -15.97 0.90 6.38
C THR A 67 -16.64 0.89 5.01
N GLY A 68 -16.01 0.29 4.00
CA GLY A 68 -16.61 0.08 2.68
C GLY A 68 -17.84 -0.81 2.78
N ALA A 69 -17.74 -1.95 3.47
CA ALA A 69 -18.87 -2.84 3.70
C ALA A 69 -20.02 -2.15 4.44
N ALA A 70 -19.70 -1.44 5.52
CA ALA A 70 -20.71 -0.69 6.25
C ALA A 70 -21.36 0.42 5.39
N LEU A 71 -20.61 1.05 4.48
CA LEU A 71 -21.15 2.07 3.57
C LEU A 71 -22.10 1.47 2.53
N VAL A 72 -21.85 0.25 2.04
CA VAL A 72 -22.79 -0.45 1.14
C VAL A 72 -24.14 -0.64 1.83
N GLU A 73 -24.13 -1.18 3.04
CA GLU A 73 -25.32 -1.43 3.84
C GLU A 73 -26.08 -0.13 4.19
N VAL A 74 -25.39 0.88 4.73
CA VAL A 74 -26.02 2.13 5.18
C VAL A 74 -26.51 2.98 4.01
N ALA A 75 -25.87 2.89 2.84
CA ALA A 75 -26.32 3.58 1.63
C ALA A 75 -27.45 2.84 0.90
N GLY A 76 -27.73 1.58 1.26
CA GLY A 76 -28.74 0.75 0.61
C GLY A 76 -28.34 0.27 -0.79
N TYR A 77 -27.04 0.14 -1.08
CA TYR A 77 -26.57 -0.45 -2.33
C TYR A 77 -26.69 -1.98 -2.27
N SER A 78 -26.98 -2.60 -3.42
CA SER A 78 -26.86 -4.06 -3.54
C SER A 78 -25.39 -4.46 -3.62
N TRP A 79 -25.02 -5.59 -3.03
CA TRP A 79 -23.67 -6.16 -3.18
C TRP A 79 -23.38 -6.65 -4.60
N ASP A 80 -24.42 -6.89 -5.40
CA ASP A 80 -24.32 -7.36 -6.79
C ASP A 80 -24.08 -6.23 -7.80
N GLU A 81 -23.99 -4.98 -7.33
CA GLU A 81 -23.63 -3.83 -8.18
C GLU A 81 -22.26 -4.06 -8.82
N GLY A 82 -22.20 -3.99 -10.16
CA GLY A 82 -20.99 -4.35 -10.91
C GLY A 82 -19.76 -3.55 -10.51
N TRP A 83 -19.92 -2.26 -10.18
CA TRP A 83 -18.83 -1.40 -9.72
C TRP A 83 -18.35 -1.75 -8.30
N ILE A 84 -19.21 -2.30 -7.43
CA ILE A 84 -18.83 -2.78 -6.09
C ILE A 84 -18.03 -4.07 -6.22
N LEU A 85 -18.53 -5.04 -7.00
CA LEU A 85 -17.82 -6.30 -7.26
C LEU A 85 -16.45 -6.05 -7.90
N LEU A 86 -16.38 -5.13 -8.87
CA LEU A 86 -15.13 -4.76 -9.50
C LEU A 86 -14.17 -4.07 -8.51
N ALA A 87 -14.67 -3.18 -7.64
CA ALA A 87 -13.85 -2.55 -6.60
C ALA A 87 -13.28 -3.58 -5.61
N LEU A 88 -14.08 -4.55 -5.18
CA LEU A 88 -13.61 -5.66 -4.33
C LEU A 88 -12.58 -6.53 -5.03
N GLY A 89 -12.78 -6.83 -6.32
CA GLY A 89 -11.82 -7.56 -7.14
C GLY A 89 -10.48 -6.82 -7.28
N LEU A 90 -10.51 -5.50 -7.53
CA LEU A 90 -9.32 -4.66 -7.54
C LEU A 90 -8.64 -4.57 -6.17
N PHE A 91 -9.43 -4.53 -5.08
CA PHE A 91 -8.89 -4.56 -3.73
C PHE A 91 -8.14 -5.87 -3.46
N LEU A 92 -8.71 -7.00 -3.84
CA LEU A 92 -8.07 -8.31 -3.73
C LEU A 92 -6.79 -8.39 -4.57
N LEU A 93 -6.82 -7.89 -5.80
CA LEU A 93 -5.63 -7.80 -6.66
C LEU A 93 -4.53 -6.98 -5.98
N ALA A 94 -4.87 -5.80 -5.46
CA ALA A 94 -3.92 -4.96 -4.75
C ALA A 94 -3.33 -5.67 -3.52
N PHE A 95 -4.16 -6.37 -2.74
CA PHE A 95 -3.73 -7.13 -1.58
C PHE A 95 -2.76 -8.28 -1.96
N VAL A 96 -3.10 -9.06 -2.99
CA VAL A 96 -2.25 -10.16 -3.48
C VAL A 96 -0.92 -9.66 -4.04
N CYS A 97 -0.88 -8.45 -4.63
CA CYS A 97 0.36 -7.81 -5.06
C CYS A 97 1.15 -7.20 -3.90
N TRP A 98 0.47 -6.63 -2.90
CA TRP A 98 1.10 -6.00 -1.74
C TRP A 98 1.71 -7.01 -0.76
N LEU A 99 1.07 -8.15 -0.52
CA LEU A 99 1.58 -9.16 0.42
C LEU A 99 3.03 -9.62 0.11
N PRO A 100 3.41 -9.99 -1.13
CA PRO A 100 4.80 -10.30 -1.45
C PRO A 100 5.71 -9.06 -1.39
N VAL A 101 5.21 -7.86 -1.72
CA VAL A 101 5.96 -6.60 -1.58
C VAL A 101 6.42 -6.40 -0.14
N VAL A 102 5.57 -6.72 0.85
CA VAL A 102 5.93 -6.67 2.28
C VAL A 102 7.07 -7.62 2.62
N GLY A 103 7.03 -8.85 2.11
CA GLY A 103 8.13 -9.81 2.29
C GLY A 103 9.44 -9.34 1.65
N LEU A 104 9.37 -8.74 0.46
CA LEU A 104 10.52 -8.22 -0.26
C LEU A 104 11.16 -7.03 0.47
N GLN A 105 10.36 -6.06 0.94
CA GLN A 105 10.89 -4.88 1.64
C GLN A 105 11.50 -5.24 3.00
N MET A 106 10.95 -6.22 3.74
CA MET A 106 11.56 -6.70 4.98
C MET A 106 12.93 -7.33 4.71
N ARG A 107 13.04 -8.20 3.70
CA ARG A 107 14.33 -8.78 3.30
C ARG A 107 15.32 -7.72 2.82
N MET A 108 14.87 -6.72 2.06
CA MET A 108 15.70 -5.60 1.64
C MET A 108 16.21 -4.81 2.84
N ARG A 109 15.35 -4.49 3.82
CA ARG A 109 15.74 -3.85 5.07
C ARG A 109 16.84 -4.65 5.77
N ASP A 110 16.62 -5.95 5.99
CA ASP A 110 17.56 -6.79 6.74
C ASP A 110 18.94 -6.86 6.05
N LEU A 111 18.96 -6.99 4.71
CA LEU A 111 20.20 -6.97 3.94
C LEU A 111 20.90 -5.62 3.99
N ALA A 112 20.15 -4.52 3.94
CA ALA A 112 20.72 -3.18 3.99
C ALA A 112 21.26 -2.81 5.37
N GLU A 113 20.55 -3.18 6.44
CA GLU A 113 21.02 -3.00 7.81
C GLU A 113 22.29 -3.82 8.07
N ALA A 114 22.30 -5.09 7.65
CA ALA A 114 23.46 -5.95 7.79
C ALA A 114 24.68 -5.43 7.01
N ALA A 115 24.49 -4.91 5.79
CA ALA A 115 25.56 -4.31 5.00
C ALA A 115 26.08 -3.01 5.64
N ARG A 116 25.18 -2.15 6.14
CA ARG A 116 25.53 -0.93 6.87
C ARG A 116 26.40 -1.25 8.10
N ASP A 117 25.97 -2.23 8.90
CA ASP A 117 26.63 -2.56 10.17
C ASP A 117 28.02 -3.17 9.95
N ARG A 118 28.25 -3.84 8.81
CA ARG A 118 29.56 -4.36 8.41
C ARG A 118 30.42 -3.37 7.61
N GLY A 119 29.87 -2.22 7.20
CA GLY A 119 30.56 -1.29 6.31
C GLY A 119 30.79 -1.85 4.90
N GLU A 120 29.91 -2.74 4.44
CA GLU A 120 30.02 -3.44 3.15
C GLU A 120 29.06 -2.86 2.11
N ALA A 121 29.36 -3.16 0.84
CA ALA A 121 28.42 -2.92 -0.25
C ALA A 121 27.19 -3.84 -0.15
N LEU A 122 26.07 -3.41 -0.75
CA LEU A 122 24.86 -4.24 -0.81
C LEU A 122 25.11 -5.52 -1.61
N PRO A 123 24.64 -6.69 -1.14
CA PRO A 123 24.81 -7.94 -1.86
C PRO A 123 23.99 -7.94 -3.16
N ALA A 124 24.45 -8.67 -4.19
CA ALA A 124 23.76 -8.76 -5.48
C ALA A 124 22.30 -9.25 -5.38
N ALA A 125 21.98 -10.02 -4.33
CA ALA A 125 20.60 -10.43 -4.02
C ALA A 125 19.67 -9.23 -3.80
N TYR A 126 20.16 -8.13 -3.21
CA TYR A 126 19.39 -6.91 -2.96
C TYR A 126 18.79 -6.33 -4.25
N ALA A 127 19.59 -6.24 -5.30
CA ALA A 127 19.15 -5.66 -6.58
C ALA A 127 17.99 -6.47 -7.21
N ARG A 128 17.99 -7.80 -7.06
CA ARG A 128 16.88 -8.65 -7.52
C ARG A 128 15.60 -8.39 -6.72
N LEU A 129 15.71 -8.28 -5.40
CA LEU A 129 14.57 -7.97 -4.53
C LEU A 129 14.01 -6.59 -4.84
N ALA A 130 14.87 -5.57 -4.99
CA ALA A 130 14.46 -4.20 -5.30
C ALA A 130 13.72 -4.10 -6.64
N ARG A 131 14.15 -4.86 -7.67
CA ARG A 131 13.46 -4.94 -8.96
C ARG A 131 12.10 -5.61 -8.84
N ALA A 132 12.01 -6.74 -8.14
CA ALA A 132 10.73 -7.43 -7.93
C ALA A 132 9.75 -6.55 -7.13
N TRP A 133 10.23 -5.90 -6.07
CA TRP A 133 9.47 -4.97 -5.24
C TRP A 133 8.91 -3.81 -6.09
N PHE A 134 9.74 -3.20 -6.93
CA PHE A 134 9.31 -2.09 -7.79
C PHE A 134 8.27 -2.52 -8.83
N LEU A 135 8.46 -3.68 -9.46
CA LEU A 135 7.54 -4.20 -10.48
C LEU A 135 6.17 -4.58 -9.89
N LEU A 136 6.16 -5.24 -8.72
CA LEU A 136 4.91 -5.63 -8.04
C LEU A 136 4.13 -4.44 -7.47
N GLY A 137 4.81 -3.32 -7.19
CA GLY A 137 4.13 -2.09 -6.76
C GLY A 137 3.17 -1.54 -7.81
N TRP A 138 3.52 -1.61 -9.10
CA TRP A 138 2.71 -1.01 -10.17
C TRP A 138 1.30 -1.60 -10.29
N PRO A 139 1.10 -2.93 -10.35
CA PRO A 139 -0.24 -3.52 -10.33
C PRO A 139 -1.08 -3.08 -9.12
N ALA A 140 -0.50 -3.00 -7.93
CA ALA A 140 -1.20 -2.55 -6.73
C ALA A 140 -1.62 -1.07 -6.83
N PHE A 141 -0.74 -0.19 -7.32
CA PHE A 141 -1.06 1.23 -7.53
C PHE A 141 -2.14 1.43 -8.57
N ILE A 142 -2.05 0.74 -9.71
CA ILE A 142 -3.04 0.83 -10.78
C ILE A 142 -4.41 0.35 -10.28
N ALA A 143 -4.44 -0.73 -9.50
CA ALA A 143 -5.67 -1.23 -8.87
C ALA A 143 -6.28 -0.19 -7.93
N MET A 144 -5.49 0.49 -7.10
CA MET A 144 -5.98 1.58 -6.24
C MET A 144 -6.57 2.74 -7.02
N ILE A 145 -5.91 3.17 -8.11
CA ILE A 145 -6.46 4.22 -8.99
C ILE A 145 -7.81 3.77 -9.60
N GLY A 146 -7.90 2.51 -10.01
CA GLY A 146 -9.16 1.90 -10.46
C GLY A 146 -10.26 1.97 -9.40
N ILE A 147 -9.95 1.62 -8.14
CA ILE A 147 -10.92 1.72 -7.03
C ILE A 147 -11.37 3.17 -6.83
N TYR A 148 -10.45 4.14 -6.77
CA TYR A 148 -10.82 5.56 -6.66
C TYR A 148 -11.75 5.99 -7.80
N THR A 149 -11.45 5.56 -9.02
CA THR A 149 -12.28 5.84 -10.20
C THR A 149 -13.70 5.31 -10.02
N LEU A 150 -13.84 4.05 -9.59
CA LEU A 150 -15.15 3.45 -9.33
C LEU A 150 -15.91 4.16 -8.21
N MET A 151 -15.23 4.54 -7.12
CA MET A 151 -15.86 5.24 -5.99
C MET A 151 -16.33 6.65 -6.34
N VAL A 152 -15.64 7.32 -7.27
CA VAL A 152 -16.03 8.65 -7.75
C VAL A 152 -17.19 8.57 -8.73
N PHE A 153 -17.06 7.76 -9.79
CA PHE A 153 -18.00 7.76 -10.90
C PHE A 153 -19.22 6.86 -10.68
N ARG A 154 -19.10 5.81 -9.84
CA ARG A 154 -20.16 4.85 -9.49
C ARG A 154 -21.05 4.49 -10.71
N PRO A 155 -20.44 3.93 -11.77
CA PRO A 155 -21.14 3.60 -13.01
C PRO A 155 -22.13 2.45 -12.85
#